data_AF-A0A965AIV2-F1
#
_entry.id   AF-A0A965AIV2-F1
#
_cell.length_a   1.000
_cell.length_b   1.000
_cell.length_c   1.000
_cell.angle_alpha   90.00
_cell.angle_beta   90.00
_cell.angle_gamma   90.00
#
_symmetry.space_group_name_H-M   'P 1'
#
loop_
_entity.id
_entity.type
_entity.pdbx_description
1 polymer ?
#
loop_
_entity_poly.entity_id
_entity_poly.type
_entity_poly.pdbx_seq_one_letter_code
_entity_poly.pdbx_strand_id
1 'polypeptide(L)' 'MAISIICLFASLTTFAQDKCDPEAILTQATDEFNAGHFYGIEALLTPCMGNKTFTKEQLVRAYQLLTQTH' A
#
# COMPACT_ATOMS: atom_id res chain seq x y z
N MET A 1 -10.02 49.48 0.80
CA MET A 1 -8.80 48.63 0.79
C MET A 1 -9.03 47.52 -0.22
N ALA A 2 -8.48 47.72 -1.42
CA ALA A 2 -8.38 46.69 -2.44
C ALA A 2 -7.22 45.76 -2.06
N ILE A 3 -7.39 44.46 -2.29
CA ILE A 3 -6.50 43.59 -3.07
C ILE A 3 -7.07 42.18 -2.92
N SER A 4 -7.66 41.71 -4.02
CA SER A 4 -8.07 40.33 -4.23
C SER A 4 -6.93 39.39 -3.87
N ILE A 5 -7.14 38.53 -2.88
CA ILE A 5 -6.27 37.38 -2.62
C ILE A 5 -6.65 36.31 -3.64
N ILE A 6 -6.10 36.46 -4.84
CA ILE A 6 -6.02 35.41 -5.85
C ILE A 6 -4.98 34.42 -5.33
N CYS A 7 -5.39 33.43 -4.54
CA CYS A 7 -4.57 32.26 -4.23
C CYS A 7 -4.57 31.33 -5.45
N LEU A 8 -3.82 31.76 -6.45
CA LEU A 8 -3.34 30.97 -7.57
C LEU A 8 -2.38 29.89 -7.03
N PHE A 9 -2.56 28.67 -7.50
CA PHE A 9 -1.64 27.53 -7.45
C PHE A 9 -1.20 27.01 -6.07
N ALA A 10 -1.97 26.03 -5.59
CA ALA A 10 -1.35 24.74 -5.32
C ALA A 10 -2.31 23.67 -5.84
N SER A 11 -2.08 23.26 -7.08
CA SER A 11 -2.55 21.95 -7.55
C SER A 11 -1.87 20.93 -6.64
N LEU A 12 -2.49 20.65 -5.50
CA LEU A 12 -2.17 19.48 -4.70
C LEU A 12 -2.42 18.32 -5.65
N THR A 13 -1.34 17.78 -6.21
CA THR A 13 -1.35 16.45 -6.80
C THR A 13 -1.78 15.55 -5.66
N THR A 14 -3.08 15.33 -5.58
CA THR A 14 -3.67 14.23 -4.85
C THR A 14 -3.02 13.02 -5.48
N PHE A 15 -1.98 12.49 -4.84
CA PHE A 15 -1.53 11.13 -5.11
C PHE A 15 -2.79 10.29 -5.00
N ALA A 16 -3.17 9.70 -6.13
CA ALA A 16 -4.41 8.98 -6.28
C ALA A 16 -4.59 8.06 -5.06
N GLN A 17 -5.81 7.96 -4.55
CA GLN A 17 -6.21 6.84 -3.70
C GLN A 17 -6.11 5.57 -4.54
N ASP A 18 -4.89 5.14 -4.85
CA ASP A 18 -4.66 3.82 -5.41
C ASP A 18 -5.01 2.86 -4.28
N LYS A 19 -6.02 2.03 -4.52
CA LYS A 19 -6.54 1.08 -3.52
C LYS A 19 -5.49 0.06 -3.09
N CYS A 20 -4.31 0.09 -3.70
CA CYS A 20 -3.16 -0.71 -3.37
C CYS A 20 -1.90 0.18 -3.39
N ASP A 21 -1.45 0.66 -2.24
CA ASP A 21 -0.07 1.12 -2.08
C ASP A 21 0.78 -0.10 -1.69
N PRO A 22 1.65 -0.60 -2.61
CA PRO A 22 2.35 -1.86 -2.40
C PRO A 22 3.24 -1.91 -1.17
N GLU A 23 3.95 -0.81 -0.89
CA GLU A 23 4.85 -0.76 0.26
C GLU A 23 4.06 -0.69 1.55
N ALA A 24 3.00 0.14 1.61
CA ALA A 24 2.16 0.23 2.79
C ALA A 24 1.50 -1.12 3.15
N ILE A 25 1.00 -1.85 2.14
CA ILE A 25 0.39 -3.16 2.32
C ILE A 25 1.42 -4.22 2.75
N LEU A 26 2.64 -4.21 2.20
CA LEU A 26 3.71 -5.10 2.64
C LEU A 26 4.17 -4.81 4.07
N THR A 27 4.27 -3.53 4.45
CA THR A 27 4.58 -3.13 5.82
C THR A 27 3.48 -3.62 6.77
N GLN A 28 2.22 -3.37 6.46
CA GLN A 28 1.11 -3.84 7.27
C GLN A 28 1.08 -5.37 7.39
N ALA A 29 1.29 -6.11 6.29
CA ALA A 29 1.37 -7.57 6.30
C ALA A 29 2.48 -8.08 7.23
N THR A 30 3.62 -7.39 7.24
CA THR A 30 4.76 -7.72 8.09
C THR A 30 4.45 -7.44 9.56
N ASP A 31 3.76 -6.33 9.86
CA ASP A 31 3.36 -5.99 11.23
C ASP A 31 2.34 -7.00 11.78
N GLU A 32 1.34 -7.39 10.98
CA GLU A 32 0.39 -8.45 11.35
C GLU A 32 1.09 -9.80 11.55
N PHE A 33 2.07 -10.13 10.72
CA PHE A 33 2.89 -11.33 10.90
C PHE A 33 3.64 -11.31 12.24
N ASN A 34 4.30 -10.19 12.54
CA ASN A 34 5.05 -10.00 13.79
C ASN A 34 4.12 -9.99 15.02
N ALA A 35 2.87 -9.54 14.86
CA ALA A 35 1.84 -9.60 15.88
C ALA A 35 1.24 -11.01 16.06
N GLY A 36 1.56 -11.98 15.20
CA GLY A 36 1.03 -13.34 15.21
C GLY A 36 -0.35 -13.48 14.55
N HIS A 37 -0.80 -12.48 13.80
CA HIS A 37 -2.10 -12.46 13.12
C HIS A 37 -2.01 -13.02 11.70
N PHE A 38 -1.78 -14.32 11.57
CA PHE A 38 -1.46 -14.93 10.28
C PHE A 38 -2.65 -15.04 9.30
N TYR A 39 -3.87 -15.25 9.81
CA TYR A 39 -5.05 -15.53 8.98
C TYR A 39 -5.49 -14.37 8.05
N GLY A 40 -5.07 -13.14 8.34
CA GLY A 40 -5.44 -11.95 7.55
C GLY A 40 -4.43 -11.60 6.45
N ILE A 41 -3.23 -12.18 6.46
CA ILE A 41 -2.11 -11.74 5.62
C ILE A 41 -2.38 -12.00 4.13
N GLU A 42 -2.90 -13.18 3.78
CA GLU A 42 -3.25 -13.50 2.39
C GLU A 42 -4.35 -12.58 1.85
N ALA A 43 -5.39 -12.33 2.64
CA ALA A 43 -6.47 -11.42 2.26
C ALA A 43 -5.99 -9.97 2.08
N LEU A 44 -4.96 -9.57 2.85
CA LEU A 44 -4.34 -8.25 2.74
C LEU A 44 -3.48 -8.11 1.46
N LEU A 45 -2.72 -9.14 1.11
CA LEU A 45 -1.79 -9.13 -0.03
C LEU A 45 -2.48 -9.37 -1.39
N THR A 46 -3.51 -10.21 -1.43
CA THR A 46 -4.18 -10.66 -2.67
C THR A 46 -4.70 -9.53 -3.57
N PRO A 47 -5.39 -8.49 -3.05
CA PRO A 47 -5.90 -7.39 -3.87
C PRO A 47 -4.79 -6.65 -4.62
N CYS A 48 -3.61 -6.61 -4.05
CA CYS A 48 -2.46 -5.92 -4.59
C CYS A 48 -1.62 -6.75 -5.56
N MET A 49 -1.48 -8.04 -5.26
CA MET A 49 -0.77 -8.98 -6.13
C MET A 49 -1.55 -9.23 -7.43
N GLY A 50 -2.88 -9.28 -7.37
CA GLY A 50 -3.74 -9.52 -8.53
C GLY A 50 -3.78 -8.39 -9.57
N ASN A 51 -3.56 -7.15 -9.14
CA ASN A 51 -3.64 -5.96 -10.01
C ASN A 51 -2.33 -5.58 -10.71
N LYS A 52 -1.28 -6.42 -10.60
CA LYS A 52 0.08 -6.12 -11.09
C LYS A 52 0.70 -4.84 -10.50
N THR A 53 0.21 -4.40 -9.35
CA THR A 53 0.72 -3.20 -8.67
C THR A 53 2.07 -3.48 -8.02
N PHE A 54 2.36 -4.74 -7.67
CA PHE A 54 3.62 -5.14 -7.08
C PHE A 54 4.73 -5.25 -8.13
N THR A 55 5.90 -4.71 -7.81
CA THR A 55 7.14 -5.01 -8.51
C THR A 55 7.56 -6.46 -8.26
N LYS A 56 8.53 -6.96 -9.04
CA LYS A 56 9.06 -8.32 -8.86
C LYS A 56 9.62 -8.54 -7.45
N GLU A 57 10.31 -7.53 -6.89
CA GLU A 57 10.90 -7.61 -5.56
C GLU A 57 9.81 -7.65 -4.47
N GLN A 58 8.77 -6.83 -4.62
CA GLN A 58 7.62 -6.79 -3.73
C GLN A 58 6.84 -8.11 -3.77
N LEU A 59 6.68 -8.72 -4.95
CA LEU A 59 6.08 -10.05 -5.08
C LEU A 59 6.89 -11.12 -4.35
N VAL A 60 8.22 -11.10 -4.46
CA VAL A 60 9.07 -12.06 -3.74
C VAL A 60 8.87 -11.92 -2.23
N ARG A 61 8.85 -10.69 -1.71
CA ARG A 61 8.59 -10.42 -0.28
C ARG A 61 7.19 -10.90 0.15
N ALA A 62 6.17 -10.63 -0.66
CA ALA A 62 4.80 -11.06 -0.42
C ALA A 62 4.71 -12.59 -0.33
N TYR A 63 5.27 -13.30 -1.32
CA TYR A 63 5.30 -14.76 -1.31
C TYR A 63 6.11 -15.31 -0.14
N GLN A 64 7.22 -14.68 0.22
CA GLN A 64 8.01 -15.08 1.37
C GLN A 64 7.19 -14.97 2.68
N LEU A 65 6.40 -13.91 2.85
CA LEU A 65 5.47 -13.77 3.98
C LEU A 65 4.42 -14.89 3.98
N LEU A 66 3.77 -15.14 2.84
CA LEU A 66 2.76 -16.20 2.71
C LEU A 66 3.34 -17.60 3.02
N THR A 67 4.56 -17.89 2.57
CA THR A 67 5.21 -19.18 2.89
C THR A 67 5.57 -19.33 4.36
N GLN A 68 5.71 -18.24 5.11
CA GLN A 68 5.99 -18.30 6.55
C GLN A 68 4.71 -18.43 7.38
N THR A 69 3.55 -18.09 6.82
CA THR A 69 2.24 -18.18 7.49
C THR A 69 1.56 -19.54 7.34
N HIS A 70 2.02 -20.37 6.40
CA HIS A 70 1.47 -21.70 6.09
C HIS A 70 2.45 -22.80 6.50
#